data_AF-A0A2D9CEF7-F1
#
_entry.id   AF-A0A2D9CEF7-F1
#
_cell.length_a   1.000
_cell.length_b   1.000
_cell.length_c   1.000
_cell.angle_alpha   90.00
_cell.angle_beta   90.00
_cell.angle_gamma   90.00
#
_symmetry.space_group_name_H-M   'P 1'
#
loop_
_entity.id
_entity.type
_entity.pdbx_description
1 polymer ?
#
loop_
_entity_poly.entity_id
_entity_poly.type
_entity_poly.pdbx_seq_one_letter_code
_entity_poly.pdbx_strand_id
1 'polypeptide(L)'
;MTHTTLAELALGPIQFQREIYLILIPILGLLTVFIARKSISGLGKSSRVVALVVRLLALALIIGALAEPSLRDQAKDVGVTVIVDASRSIPSGAQEQIDNYILQAQ
;
A
#
# COMPACT_ATOMS: atom_id res chain seq x y z
N MET A 1 -10.75 -10.49 -17.56
CA MET A 1 -10.11 -9.37 -16.82
C MET A 1 -10.62 -9.42 -15.39
N THR A 2 -9.99 -10.21 -14.54
CA THR A 2 -10.29 -10.30 -13.10
C THR A 2 -9.16 -9.58 -12.38
N HIS A 3 -9.34 -8.28 -12.12
CA HIS A 3 -8.49 -7.57 -11.19
C HIS A 3 -8.85 -8.06 -9.80
N THR A 4 -8.07 -9.01 -9.28
CA THR A 4 -8.06 -9.38 -7.88
C THR A 4 -7.64 -8.14 -7.11
N THR A 5 -8.61 -7.40 -6.57
CA THR A 5 -8.37 -6.33 -5.61
C THR A 5 -7.92 -6.98 -4.31
N LEU A 6 -6.65 -7.34 -4.25
CA LEU A 6 -5.99 -7.64 -2.99
C LEU A 6 -6.10 -6.37 -2.15
N ALA A 7 -6.65 -6.55 -0.96
CA ALA A 7 -7.11 -5.48 -0.09
C ALA A 7 -6.10 -4.34 -0.01
N GLU A 8 -6.52 -3.13 -0.38
CA GLU A 8 -5.79 -1.90 -0.10
C GLU A 8 -5.67 -1.80 1.42
N LEU A 9 -4.58 -2.32 1.96
CA LEU A 9 -4.39 -2.48 3.41
C LEU A 9 -4.07 -1.10 3.99
N ALA A 10 -5.10 -0.29 4.18
CA ALA A 10 -5.00 1.04 4.77
C ALA A 10 -5.00 0.95 6.29
N LEU A 11 -3.84 1.20 6.90
CA LEU A 11 -3.69 1.38 8.35
C LEU A 11 -3.75 2.88 8.65
N GLY A 12 -4.96 3.42 8.76
CA GLY A 12 -5.17 4.85 8.98
C GLY A 12 -4.71 5.69 7.78
N PRO A 13 -3.89 6.75 7.95
CA PRO A 13 -3.41 7.59 6.85
C PRO A 13 -2.29 6.94 6.02
N ILE A 14 -1.83 5.74 6.38
CA ILE A 14 -0.73 5.04 5.72
C ILE A 14 -1.33 3.98 4.79
N GLN A 15 -1.07 4.14 3.49
CA GLN A 15 -1.35 3.14 2.47
C GLN A 15 -0.03 2.50 2.02
N PHE A 16 -0.07 1.23 1.65
CA PHE A 16 1.09 0.51 1.14
C PHE A 16 0.85 0.20 -0.34
N GLN A 17 1.73 0.68 -1.23
CA GLN A 17 1.63 0.40 -2.66
C GLN A 17 1.83 -1.08 -3.00
N ARG A 18 2.57 -1.81 -2.15
CA ARG A 18 2.82 -3.25 -2.31
C ARG A 18 2.57 -3.98 -0.99
N GLU A 19 1.30 -4.11 -0.64
CA GLU A 19 0.81 -4.76 0.59
C GLU A 19 1.30 -6.21 0.75
N ILE A 20 1.58 -6.90 -0.36
CA ILE A 20 2.09 -8.29 -0.36
C ILE A 20 3.40 -8.43 0.41
N TYR A 21 4.25 -7.38 0.46
CA TYR A 21 5.54 -7.45 1.15
C TYR A 21 5.40 -7.52 2.67
N LEU A 22 4.27 -7.08 3.24
CA LEU A 22 4.03 -7.16 4.67
C LEU A 22 3.97 -8.60 5.17
N ILE A 23 3.62 -9.56 4.31
CA ILE A 23 3.64 -10.99 4.65
C ILE A 23 5.05 -11.50 4.93
N LEU A 24 6.08 -10.80 4.47
CA LEU A 24 7.47 -11.14 4.77
C LEU A 24 7.80 -10.92 6.25
N ILE A 25 7.10 -10.03 6.95
CA ILE A 25 7.35 -9.74 8.37
C ILE A 25 7.15 -11.01 9.23
N PRO A 26 5.99 -11.69 9.22
CA PRO A 26 5.82 -12.91 10.01
C PRO A 26 6.73 -14.05 9.53
N ILE A 27 6.94 -14.22 8.22
CA ILE A 27 7.76 -15.30 7.66
C ILE A 27 9.23 -15.14 8.05
N LEU A 28 9.82 -13.99 7.73
CA LEU A 28 11.24 -13.71 8.00
C LEU A 28 11.47 -13.48 9.49
N GLY A 29 10.51 -12.91 10.21
CA GLY A 29 10.57 -12.75 11.67
C GLY A 29 10.64 -14.11 12.38
N LEU A 30 9.78 -15.06 11.99
CA LEU A 30 9.79 -16.41 12.54
C LEU A 30 11.11 -17.13 12.23
N LEU A 31 11.57 -17.10 10.97
CA LEU A 31 12.87 -17.67 10.58
C LEU A 31 14.03 -17.06 11.36
N THR A 32 14.00 -15.73 11.56
CA THR A 32 15.01 -15.02 12.34
C THR A 32 15.06 -15.52 13.78
N VAL A 33 13.91 -15.71 14.42
CA VAL A 33 13.82 -16.26 15.79
C VAL A 33 14.34 -17.70 15.83
N PHE A 34 13.98 -18.55 14.86
CA PHE A 34 14.46 -19.94 14.79
C PHE A 34 15.99 -20.01 14.63
N ILE A 35 16.58 -19.20 13.75
CA ILE A 35 18.03 -19.17 13.53
C ILE A 35 18.74 -18.56 14.74
N ALA A 36 18.20 -17.48 15.30
CA ALA A 36 18.72 -16.84 16.51
C ALA A 36 18.70 -17.78 17.72
N ARG A 37 17.79 -18.77 17.77
CA ARG A 37 17.82 -19.79 18.82
C ARG A 37 19.10 -20.62 18.83
N LYS A 38 19.70 -20.85 17.65
CA LYS A 38 20.92 -21.66 17.47
C LYS A 38 22.21 -20.84 17.56
N SER A 39 22.19 -19.56 17.18
CA SER A 39 23.41 -18.76 17.03
C SER A 39 23.87 -17.99 18.29
N ILE A 40 23.10 -18.02 19.39
CA ILE A 40 23.33 -17.15 20.56
C ILE A 40 23.88 -17.95 21.77
N SER A 41 24.67 -18.99 21.53
CA SER A 41 25.15 -19.89 22.60
C SER A 41 26.14 -19.26 23.60
N GLY A 42 26.63 -18.03 23.36
CA GLY A 42 27.65 -17.36 24.19
C GLY A 42 27.22 -16.05 24.87
N LEU A 43 25.96 -15.62 24.76
CA LEU A 43 25.49 -14.33 25.30
C LEU A 43 24.57 -14.50 26.50
N GLY A 44 24.70 -13.61 27.49
CA GLY A 44 23.80 -13.52 28.63
C GLY A 44 22.34 -13.31 28.21
N LYS A 45 21.39 -13.78 29.03
CA LYS A 45 19.93 -13.78 28.72
C LYS A 45 19.41 -12.41 28.27
N SER A 46 19.83 -11.32 28.91
CA SER A 46 19.41 -9.96 28.56
C SER A 46 19.95 -9.52 27.20
N SER A 47 21.25 -9.72 26.94
CA SER A 47 21.86 -9.39 25.65
C SER A 47 21.27 -10.20 24.50
N ARG A 48 20.85 -11.45 24.76
CA ARG A 48 20.14 -12.29 23.78
C ARG A 48 18.79 -11.72 23.38
N VAL A 49 18.01 -11.22 24.34
CA VAL A 49 16.71 -10.61 24.06
C VAL A 49 16.89 -9.31 23.29
N VAL A 50 17.80 -8.44 23.73
CA VAL A 50 18.07 -7.15 23.06
C VAL A 50 18.54 -7.37 21.62
N ALA A 51 19.47 -8.31 21.39
CA ALA A 51 19.94 -8.61 20.04
C ALA A 51 18.82 -9.11 19.12
N LEU A 52 17.91 -9.94 19.63
CA LEU A 52 16.77 -10.44 18.87
C LEU A 52 15.76 -9.34 18.55
N VAL A 53 15.45 -8.47 19.53
CA VAL A 53 14.54 -7.33 19.34
C VAL A 53 15.09 -6.36 18.29
N VAL A 54 16.36 -5.97 18.38
CA VAL A 54 16.99 -5.07 17.42
C VAL A 54 16.96 -5.67 16.00
N ARG A 55 17.20 -6.98 15.89
CA ARG A 55 17.17 -7.67 14.59
C ARG A 55 15.78 -7.70 13.98
N LEU A 56 14.75 -7.95 14.78
CA LEU A 56 13.37 -7.92 14.33
C LEU A 56 12.93 -6.50 13.94
N LEU A 57 13.35 -5.47 14.68
CA LEU A 57 13.09 -4.08 14.33
C LEU A 57 13.75 -3.69 13.00
N ALA A 58 15.03 -4.01 12.81
CA ALA A 58 15.73 -3.75 11.55
C ALA A 58 15.05 -4.47 10.38
N LEU A 59 14.66 -5.73 10.56
CA LEU A 59 13.94 -6.50 9.55
C LEU A 59 12.58 -5.85 9.21
N ALA A 60 11.82 -5.44 10.22
CA ALA A 60 10.54 -4.77 10.02
C ALA A 60 10.69 -3.44 9.27
N LEU A 61 11.74 -2.66 9.57
CA LEU A 61 12.04 -1.41 8.86
C LEU A 61 12.39 -1.64 7.39
N ILE A 62 13.20 -2.67 7.09
CA ILE A 62 13.57 -3.02 5.72
C ILE A 62 12.32 -3.44 4.92
N ILE A 63 11.50 -4.32 5.49
CA ILE A 63 10.27 -4.78 4.84
C ILE A 63 9.26 -3.63 4.69
N GLY A 64 9.14 -2.78 5.72
CA GLY A 64 8.32 -1.59 5.67
C GLY A 64 8.73 -0.64 4.57
N ALA A 65 10.04 -0.42 4.36
CA ALA A 65 10.56 0.39 3.26
C ALA A 65 10.27 -0.24 1.88
N LEU A 66 10.37 -1.57 1.76
CA LEU A 66 10.02 -2.30 0.53
C LEU A 66 8.52 -2.26 0.20
N ALA A 67 7.67 -2.12 1.21
CA ALA A 67 6.22 -2.02 1.03
C ALA A 67 5.78 -0.65 0.46
N GLU A 68 6.72 0.27 0.22
CA GLU A 68 6.48 1.62 -0.31
C GLU A 68 5.36 2.32 0.48
N PRO A 69 5.61 2.67 1.76
CA PRO A 69 4.60 3.30 2.60
C PRO A 69 4.39 4.71 2.10
N SER A 70 3.18 5.02 1.64
CA SER A 70 2.79 6.38 1.31
C SER A 70 1.81 6.93 2.32
N LEU A 71 2.05 8.17 2.76
CA LEU A 71 1.03 8.91 3.47
C LEU A 71 0.00 9.35 2.43
N ARG A 72 -1.23 8.86 2.58
CA ARG A 72 -2.34 9.25 1.72
C ARG A 72 -2.92 10.54 2.27
N ASP A 73 -2.60 11.66 1.62
CA ASP A 73 -3.45 12.83 1.71
C ASP A 73 -4.75 12.49 0.96
N GLN A 74 -5.80 12.12 1.70
CA GLN A 74 -7.12 11.98 1.12
C GLN A 74 -7.54 13.36 0.61
N ALA A 75 -7.38 13.62 -0.69
CA ALA A 75 -7.94 14.78 -1.36
C ALA A 75 -9.46 14.69 -1.23
N LYS A 76 -10.00 15.31 -0.19
CA LYS A 76 -11.44 15.36 0.10
C LYS A 76 -12.22 16.14 -0.97
N ASP A 77 -11.52 16.93 -1.78
CA ASP A 77 -12.05 17.70 -2.90
C ASP A 77 -11.14 17.56 -4.12
N VAL A 78 -11.57 16.75 -5.09
CA VAL A 78 -10.93 16.69 -6.41
C VAL A 78 -11.83 17.46 -7.38
N GLY A 79 -11.42 18.66 -7.78
CA GLY A 79 -12.14 19.45 -8.78
C GLY A 79 -11.92 18.86 -10.17
N VAL A 80 -12.93 18.19 -10.73
CA VAL A 80 -12.91 17.67 -12.10
C VAL A 80 -13.38 18.75 -13.06
N THR A 81 -12.45 19.36 -13.81
CA THR A 81 -12.79 20.29 -14.91
C THR A 81 -12.87 19.52 -16.22
N VAL A 82 -14.09 19.26 -16.67
CA VAL A 82 -14.33 18.64 -17.98
C VAL A 82 -14.37 19.74 -19.05
N ILE A 83 -13.51 19.63 -20.06
CA ILE A 83 -13.55 20.49 -21.25
C ILE A 83 -14.27 19.71 -22.35
N VAL A 84 -15.49 20.13 -22.70
CA VAL A 84 -16.30 19.54 -23.78
C VAL A 84 -16.19 20.41 -25.03
N ASP A 85 -15.88 19.82 -26.18
CA ASP A 85 -15.86 20.52 -27.47
C ASP A 85 -17.29 20.75 -27.98
N ALA A 86 -17.69 22.02 -28.09
CA ALA A 86 -19.00 22.45 -28.58
C ALA A 86 -18.96 22.86 -30.06
N SER A 87 -18.19 22.15 -30.88
CA SER A 87 -18.11 22.41 -32.33
C SER A 87 -19.39 21.95 -33.06
N ARG A 88 -19.83 22.73 -34.06
CA ARG A 88 -21.05 22.50 -34.86
C ARG A 88 -21.05 21.24 -35.75
N SER A 89 -20.02 20.40 -35.64
CA SER A 89 -19.84 19.16 -36.40
C SER A 89 -20.20 17.89 -35.64
N ILE A 90 -20.75 17.99 -34.43
CA ILE A 90 -21.15 16.82 -33.62
C ILE A 90 -22.63 16.47 -33.86
N PRO A 91 -22.96 15.23 -34.27
CA PRO A 91 -24.33 14.75 -34.41
C PRO A 91 -25.08 14.82 -33.07
N SER A 92 -26.33 15.28 -33.10
CA SER A 92 -27.16 15.51 -31.90
C SER A 92 -27.36 14.29 -30.98
N GLY A 93 -27.15 13.06 -31.48
CA GLY A 93 -27.19 11.84 -30.67
C GLY A 93 -25.93 11.53 -29.85
N ALA A 94 -24.80 12.19 -30.13
CA ALA A 94 -23.54 12.01 -29.39
C ALA A 94 -23.44 12.95 -28.17
N GLN A 95 -24.13 14.08 -28.20
CA GLN A 95 -24.19 15.04 -27.09
C GLN A 95 -24.92 14.45 -25.87
N GLU A 96 -26.02 13.73 -26.08
CA GLU A 96 -26.79 13.10 -25.00
C GLU A 96 -26.00 12.00 -24.26
N GLN A 97 -25.07 11.31 -24.94
CA GLN A 97 -24.20 10.30 -24.30
C GLN A 97 -23.09 10.94 -23.46
N ILE A 98 -22.57 12.08 -23.89
CA ILE A 98 -21.56 12.84 -23.15
C ILE A 98 -22.18 13.46 -21.89
N ASP A 99 -23.39 14.02 -21.99
CA ASP A 99 -24.12 14.58 -20.85
C ASP A 99 -24.43 13.52 -19.80
N ASN A 100 -24.88 12.33 -20.22
CA ASN A 100 -25.10 11.20 -19.32
C ASN A 100 -23.82 10.69 -18.65
N TYR A 101 -22.68 10.73 -19.34
CA TYR A 101 -21.39 10.34 -18.78
C TYR A 101 -20.88 11.35 -17.74
N ILE A 102 -21.10 12.65 -17.97
CA ILE A 102 -20.72 13.72 -17.04
C ILE A 102 -21.58 13.69 -15.78
N LEU A 103 -22.88 13.41 -15.91
CA LEU A 103 -23.80 13.27 -14.76
C LEU A 103 -23.51 12.05 -13.88
N GLN A 104 -22.98 10.96 -14.45
CA GLN A 104 -22.57 9.79 -13.67
C GLN A 104 -21.20 9.94 -12.99
N ALA A 105 -20.38 10.88 -13.45
CA ALA A 105 -19.03 11.09 -12.94
C ALA A 105 -18.94 12.15 -11.81
N GLN A 106 -20.06 12.81 -11.49
CA GLN A 106 -20.24 13.62 -10.27
C GLN A 106 -20.76 12.77 -9.11
#